data_AF-A0A6B0Y2I3-F1
#
_entry.id   AF-A0A6B0Y2I3-F1
#
_cell.length_a   1.000
_cell.length_b   1.000
_cell.length_c   1.000
_cell.angle_alpha   90.00
_cell.angle_beta   90.00
_cell.angle_gamma   90.00
#
_symmetry.space_group_name_H-M   'P 1'
#
loop_
_entity.id
_entity.type
_entity.pdbx_description
1 polymer ?
#
loop_
_entity_poly.entity_id
_entity_poly.type
_entity_poly.pdbx_seq_one_letter_code
_entity_poly.pdbx_strand_id
1 'polypeptide(L)'
;PSLVVATRGSAGAIAMSSSGIAVETPAVDAEVVDTVGAGDTFNAGFLAGLSRLNKLSRVGIARLSGADLESALGLGSAAAAVTVSRAGANPPWERELT
;
A
#
# COMPACT_ATOMS: atom_id res chain seq x y z
N PRO A 1 -9.56 14.65 -6.99
CA PRO A 1 -8.97 13.29 -6.97
C PRO A 1 -10.07 12.25 -6.71
N SER A 2 -10.03 11.07 -7.34
CA SER A 2 -11.00 9.99 -7.09
C SER A 2 -10.62 9.09 -5.90
N LEU A 3 -9.35 9.12 -5.52
CA LEU A 3 -8.78 8.39 -4.40
C LEU A 3 -7.61 9.20 -3.83
N VAL A 4 -7.49 9.23 -2.51
CA VAL A 4 -6.34 9.77 -1.78
C VAL A 4 -5.87 8.69 -0.81
N VAL A 5 -4.56 8.46 -0.76
CA VAL A 5 -3.93 7.55 0.20
C VAL A 5 -2.90 8.32 1.00
N ALA A 6 -2.91 8.15 2.31
CA ALA A 6 -1.92 8.73 3.21
C ALA A 6 -1.25 7.62 4.02
N THR A 7 0.07 7.50 3.87
CA THR A 7 0.90 6.66 4.73
C THR A 7 1.20 7.41 6.04
N ARG A 8 1.22 6.69 7.16
CA ARG A 8 1.31 7.24 8.52
C ARG A 8 2.40 6.55 9.34
N GLY A 9 3.44 6.03 8.68
CA GLY A 9 4.53 5.29 9.32
C GLY A 9 3.99 4.08 10.10
N SER A 10 4.33 3.97 11.38
CA SER A 10 3.87 2.90 12.27
C SER A 10 2.36 2.91 12.53
N ALA A 11 1.65 4.00 12.21
CA ALA A 11 0.18 4.05 12.27
C ALA A 11 -0.49 3.51 10.98
N GLY A 12 0.27 2.89 10.08
CA GLY A 12 -0.22 2.24 8.87
C GLY A 12 -0.61 3.23 7.77
N ALA A 13 -1.74 3.00 7.12
CA ALA A 13 -2.20 3.84 6.02
C ALA A 13 -3.73 4.00 6.01
N ILE A 14 -4.18 5.14 5.49
CA ILE A 14 -5.60 5.41 5.23
C ILE A 14 -5.82 5.71 3.75
N ALA A 15 -6.88 5.14 3.18
CA ALA A 15 -7.37 5.45 1.84
C ALA A 15 -8.77 6.07 1.93
N MET A 16 -9.01 7.13 1.16
CA MET A 16 -10.29 7.84 1.07
C MET A 16 -10.69 8.00 -0.40
N SER A 17 -11.83 7.43 -0.77
CA SER A 17 -12.39 7.56 -2.12
C SER A 17 -13.32 8.78 -2.22
N SER A 18 -13.52 9.27 -3.45
CA SER A 18 -14.53 10.29 -3.72
C SER A 18 -15.98 9.80 -3.54
N SER A 19 -16.20 8.48 -3.43
CA SER A 19 -17.52 7.89 -3.15
C SER A 19 -17.85 7.81 -1.66
N GLY A 20 -16.97 8.33 -0.79
CA GLY A 20 -17.17 8.33 0.66
C GLY A 20 -16.68 7.07 1.38
N ILE A 21 -16.01 6.15 0.67
CA ILE A 21 -15.39 4.97 1.29
C ILE A 21 -14.07 5.42 1.93
N ALA A 22 -13.90 5.09 3.21
CA ALA A 22 -12.65 5.26 3.93
C ALA A 22 -12.22 3.92 4.52
N VAL A 23 -10.96 3.55 4.31
CA VAL A 23 -10.36 2.30 4.82
C VAL A 23 -9.05 2.63 5.50
N GLU A 24 -8.87 2.12 6.71
CA GLU A 24 -7.62 2.19 7.44
C GLU A 24 -7.03 0.80 7.57
N THR A 25 -5.71 0.71 7.40
CA THR A 25 -4.94 -0.53 7.64
C THR A 25 -3.83 -0.24 8.64
N PRO A 26 -3.58 -1.13 9.60
CA PRO A 26 -2.42 -0.99 10.50
C PRO A 26 -1.13 -1.13 9.69
N ALA A 27 -0.02 -0.65 10.26
CA ALA A 27 1.29 -1.00 9.72
C ALA A 27 1.53 -2.50 9.91
N VAL A 28 2.36 -3.07 9.03
CA VAL A 28 2.90 -4.42 9.24
C VAL A 28 4.15 -4.28 10.11
N ASP A 29 4.17 -5.00 11.23
CA ASP A 29 5.31 -4.99 12.14
C ASP A 29 6.58 -5.49 11.45
N ALA A 30 7.67 -4.75 11.63
CA ALA A 30 8.97 -5.06 11.08
C ALA A 30 10.07 -4.59 12.05
N GLU A 31 11.20 -5.30 12.06
CA GLU A 31 12.42 -4.81 12.69
C GLU A 31 13.00 -3.69 11.81
N VAL A 32 12.87 -2.42 12.26
CA VAL A 32 13.24 -1.26 11.44
C VAL A 32 14.75 -1.05 11.44
N VAL A 33 15.34 -1.05 10.24
CA VAL A 33 16.76 -0.76 9.98
C VAL A 33 16.94 0.62 9.34
N ASP A 34 16.16 0.93 8.30
CA ASP A 34 16.17 2.20 7.57
C ASP A 34 14.76 2.47 7.02
N THR A 35 14.38 3.71 6.75
CA THR A 35 13.05 4.06 6.19
C THR A 35 13.12 4.63 4.78
N VAL A 36 14.33 4.82 4.25
CA VAL A 36 14.54 5.34 2.91
C VAL A 36 13.87 4.44 1.86
N GLY A 37 13.01 5.02 1.03
CA GLY A 37 12.30 4.30 -0.04
C GLY A 37 11.08 3.48 0.40
N ALA A 38 10.69 3.53 1.68
CA ALA A 38 9.49 2.84 2.17
C ALA A 38 8.21 3.35 1.47
N GLY A 39 8.10 4.66 1.26
CA GLY A 39 6.96 5.27 0.55
C GLY A 39 6.88 4.88 -0.92
N ASP A 40 8.02 4.82 -1.62
CA ASP A 40 8.08 4.37 -3.02
C ASP A 40 7.69 2.89 -3.13
N THR A 41 8.16 2.07 -2.19
CA THR A 41 7.81 0.65 -2.12
C THR A 41 6.32 0.47 -1.81
N PHE A 42 5.77 1.25 -0.87
CA PHE A 42 4.34 1.26 -0.58
C PHE A 42 3.53 1.58 -1.85
N ASN A 43 3.92 2.61 -2.59
CA ASN A 43 3.27 2.99 -3.83
C ASN A 43 3.30 1.85 -4.86
N ALA A 44 4.46 1.20 -5.03
CA ALA A 44 4.61 0.07 -5.93
C ALA A 44 3.70 -1.10 -5.53
N GLY A 45 3.69 -1.48 -4.25
CA GLY A 45 2.82 -2.54 -3.71
C GLY A 45 1.33 -2.21 -3.86
N PHE A 46 0.94 -0.97 -3.55
CA PHE A 46 -0.44 -0.52 -3.69
C PHE A 46 -0.92 -0.57 -5.16
N LEU A 47 -0.13 -0.04 -6.08
CA LEU A 47 -0.44 -0.06 -7.52
C LEU A 47 -0.42 -1.47 -8.10
N ALA A 48 0.50 -2.33 -7.64
CA ALA A 48 0.53 -3.74 -8.02
C ALA A 48 -0.73 -4.47 -7.53
N GLY A 49 -1.22 -4.16 -6.32
CA GLY A 49 -2.47 -4.71 -5.77
C GLY A 49 -3.67 -4.32 -6.62
N LEU A 50 -3.79 -3.04 -6.96
CA LEU A 50 -4.83 -2.57 -7.88
C LEU A 50 -4.72 -3.22 -9.27
N SER A 51 -3.51 -3.45 -9.76
CA SER A 51 -3.27 -4.15 -11.03
C SER A 51 -3.75 -5.60 -10.98
N ARG A 52 -3.43 -6.36 -9.92
CA ARG A 52 -3.89 -7.74 -9.70
C ARG A 52 -5.41 -7.84 -9.63
N LEU A 53 -6.07 -6.84 -9.05
CA LEU A 53 -7.53 -6.73 -9.00
C LEU A 53 -8.17 -6.28 -10.32
N ASN A 54 -7.38 -5.97 -11.35
CA ASN A 54 -7.82 -5.36 -12.62
C ASN A 54 -8.55 -4.02 -12.41
N LYS A 55 -8.15 -3.24 -11.39
CA LYS A 55 -8.74 -1.95 -11.03
C LYS A 55 -7.86 -0.75 -11.35
N LEU A 56 -6.65 -0.95 -11.87
CA LEU A 56 -5.71 0.13 -12.20
C LEU A 56 -6.07 0.87 -13.50
N SER A 57 -7.27 1.46 -13.51
CA SER A 57 -7.78 2.33 -14.56
C SER A 57 -8.65 3.42 -13.91
N ARG A 58 -8.94 4.52 -14.63
CA ARG A 58 -9.80 5.59 -14.09
C ARG A 58 -11.17 5.07 -13.64
N VAL A 59 -11.79 4.19 -14.43
CA VAL A 59 -13.09 3.57 -14.11
C VAL A 59 -12.97 2.57 -12.97
N GLY A 60 -11.89 1.77 -12.95
CA GLY A 60 -11.62 0.81 -11.89
C GLY A 60 -11.46 1.49 -10.53
N ILE A 61 -10.65 2.55 -10.47
CA ILE A 61 -10.40 3.34 -9.26
C ILE A 61 -11.69 3.99 -8.75
N ALA A 62 -12.52 4.54 -9.64
CA ALA A 62 -13.80 5.15 -9.25
C ALA A 62 -14.83 4.14 -8.70
N ARG A 63 -14.60 2.83 -8.86
CA ARG A 63 -15.48 1.73 -8.45
C ARG A 63 -14.81 0.78 -7.44
N LEU A 64 -13.76 1.23 -6.75
CA LEU A 64 -13.14 0.45 -5.69
C LEU A 64 -14.12 0.27 -4.53
N SER A 65 -14.27 -0.98 -4.09
CA SER A 65 -14.93 -1.30 -2.84
C SER A 65 -13.98 -1.09 -1.65
N GLY A 66 -14.51 -1.13 -0.43
CA GLY A 66 -13.67 -1.15 0.78
C GLY A 66 -12.69 -2.33 0.79
N ALA A 67 -13.15 -3.52 0.37
CA ALA A 67 -12.32 -4.71 0.31
C ALA A 67 -11.18 -4.60 -0.74
N ASP A 68 -11.44 -3.98 -1.90
CA ASP A 68 -10.40 -3.72 -2.89
C ASP A 68 -9.31 -2.80 -2.31
N LEU A 69 -9.72 -1.76 -1.56
CA LEU A 69 -8.80 -0.82 -0.92
C LEU A 69 -8.00 -1.50 0.20
N GLU A 70 -8.65 -2.27 1.06
CA GLU A 70 -8.00 -3.03 2.13
C GLU A 70 -6.94 -3.98 1.57
N SER A 71 -7.27 -4.73 0.51
CA SER A 71 -6.33 -5.63 -0.16
C SER A 71 -5.13 -4.89 -0.75
N ALA A 72 -5.37 -3.78 -1.47
CA ALA A 72 -4.29 -3.00 -2.08
C ALA A 72 -3.41 -2.30 -1.02
N LEU A 73 -4.01 -1.73 0.03
CA LEU A 73 -3.30 -1.14 1.16
C LEU A 73 -2.45 -2.17 1.91
N GLY A 74 -2.99 -3.38 2.10
CA GLY A 74 -2.26 -4.49 2.71
C GLY A 74 -1.00 -4.85 1.93
N LEU A 75 -1.09 -4.97 0.60
CA LEU A 75 0.08 -5.26 -0.23
C LEU A 75 1.13 -4.13 -0.20
N GLY A 76 0.69 -2.87 -0.25
CA GLY A 76 1.58 -1.71 -0.09
C GLY A 76 2.31 -1.73 1.26
N SER A 77 1.57 -2.02 2.34
CA SER A 77 2.11 -2.07 3.70
C SER A 77 3.09 -3.23 3.89
N ALA A 78 2.76 -4.42 3.40
CA ALA A 78 3.66 -5.57 3.45
C ALA A 78 4.96 -5.31 2.68
N ALA A 79 4.87 -4.69 1.50
CA ALA A 79 6.05 -4.37 0.71
C ALA A 79 6.94 -3.33 1.42
N ALA A 80 6.34 -2.28 1.97
CA ALA A 80 7.08 -1.28 2.73
C ALA A 80 7.73 -1.85 4.00
N ALA A 81 7.07 -2.79 4.68
CA ALA A 81 7.61 -3.47 5.87
C ALA A 81 8.91 -4.23 5.57
N VAL A 82 8.98 -4.89 4.41
CA VAL A 82 10.23 -5.54 3.98
C VAL A 82 11.32 -4.50 3.67
N THR A 83 10.98 -3.40 2.99
CA THR A 83 11.96 -2.33 2.71
C THR A 83 12.53 -1.75 3.99
N VAL A 84 11.69 -1.46 4.99
CA VAL A 84 12.19 -0.84 6.23
C VAL A 84 13.06 -1.77 7.06
N SER A 85 12.99 -3.08 6.82
CA SER A 85 13.84 -4.08 7.48
C SER A 85 15.25 -4.21 6.88
N ARG A 86 15.59 -3.38 5.89
CA ARG A 86 16.85 -3.44 5.13
C ARG A 86 17.48 -2.05 5.06
N ALA A 87 18.78 -1.99 4.80
CA ALA A 87 19.46 -0.72 4.58
C ALA A 87 19.14 -0.15 3.18
N GLY A 88 18.80 1.14 3.12
CA GLY A 88 18.50 1.86 1.89
C GLY A 88 17.16 1.46 1.23
N ALA A 89 16.91 2.05 0.05
CA ALA A 89 15.74 1.74 -0.77
C ALA A 89 15.89 0.37 -1.47
N ASN A 90 15.67 -0.72 -0.73
CA ASN A 90 15.78 -2.10 -1.20
C ASN A 90 14.41 -2.82 -1.17
N PRO A 91 13.57 -2.63 -2.20
CA PRO A 91 12.22 -3.20 -2.23
C PRO A 91 12.22 -4.73 -2.34
N PRO A 92 11.15 -5.40 -1.89
CA PRO A 92 11.01 -6.85 -1.96
C PRO A 92 10.75 -7.35 -3.39
N TRP A 93 11.16 -8.58 -3.64
CA TRP A 93 10.63 -9.41 -4.72
C TRP A 93 9.26 -9.98 -4.33
N GLU A 94 8.44 -10.34 -5.32
CA GLU A 94 7.11 -10.93 -5.08
C GLU A 94 7.15 -12.18 -4.19
N ARG A 95 8.17 -13.04 -4.36
CA ARG A 95 8.38 -14.24 -3.53
C ARG A 95 8.69 -13.95 -2.05
N GLU A 96 8.92 -12.70 -1.69
CA GLU A 96 9.19 -12.24 -0.32
C GLU A 96 7.94 -11.66 0.34
N LEU A 97 6.82 -11.57 -0.39
CA LEU A 97 5.53 -11.10 0.10
C LEU A 97 4.63 -12.32 0.34
N THR A 98 4.57 -12.77 1.60
CA THR A 98 3.72 -13.89 2.06
C THR A 98 2.34 -13.41 2.47
#